data_AF-A0A966EPZ2-F1
#
_entry.id   AF-A0A966EPZ2-F1
#
_cell.length_a   1.000
_cell.length_b   1.000
_cell.length_c   1.000
_cell.angle_alpha   90.00
_cell.angle_beta   90.00
_cell.angle_gamma   90.00
#
_symmetry.space_group_name_H-M   'P 1'
#
loop_
_entity.id
_entity.type
_entity.pdbx_description
1 polymer ?
#
loop_
_entity_poly.entity_id
_entity_poly.type
_entity_poly.pdbx_seq_one_letter_code
_entity_poly.pdbx_strand_id
1 'polypeptide(L)'
;MKRSSIAFTSLLAIWIVLSLVQLWGESLSAEIYTKISFSFLLIGGTIFFCSLISNEHLTGDLRLASGVAIGTIIIWVILSLAQLWSNGNAIDAGLYLKLTITMLLIGGGILITSIIKREYKTEKKLKENNFID
;
A
#
# COMPACT_ATOMS: atom_id res chain seq x y z
N MET A 1 -7.90 13.11 -2.30
CA MET A 1 -6.45 13.43 -2.21
C MET A 1 -6.02 14.22 -0.99
N LYS A 2 -6.56 15.42 -0.69
CA LYS A 2 -5.97 16.34 0.32
C LYS A 2 -5.68 15.67 1.68
N ARG A 3 -6.63 14.96 2.29
CA ARG A 3 -6.45 14.37 3.64
C ARG A 3 -5.45 13.20 3.70
N SER A 4 -5.43 12.33 2.69
CA SER A 4 -4.52 11.17 2.67
C SER A 4 -3.09 11.56 2.29
N SER A 5 -2.94 12.53 1.38
CA SER A 5 -1.65 13.16 1.08
C SER A 5 -1.06 13.89 2.29
N ILE A 6 -1.90 14.58 3.08
CA ILE A 6 -1.47 15.19 4.35
C ILE A 6 -0.98 14.11 5.31
N ALA A 7 -1.74 13.04 5.54
CA ALA A 7 -1.35 11.96 6.46
C ALA A 7 -0.01 11.29 6.06
N PHE A 8 0.19 11.01 4.77
CA PHE A 8 1.46 10.47 4.26
C PHE A 8 2.62 11.45 4.46
N THR A 9 2.40 12.73 4.16
CA THR A 9 3.42 13.78 4.31
C THR A 9 3.77 14.00 5.78
N SER A 10 2.79 13.93 6.68
CA SER A 10 2.99 14.00 8.13
C SER A 10 3.81 12.81 8.63
N LEU A 11 3.51 11.59 8.19
CA LEU A 11 4.27 10.39 8.51
C LEU A 11 5.72 10.48 8.03
N LEU A 12 5.93 10.97 6.81
CA LEU A 12 7.27 11.24 6.27
C LEU A 12 8.02 12.30 7.08
N ALA A 13 7.35 13.39 7.46
CA ALA A 13 7.95 14.43 8.28
C ALA A 13 8.36 13.89 9.66
N ILE A 14 7.49 13.11 10.30
CA ILE A 14 7.78 12.43 11.58
C ILE A 14 8.98 11.48 11.40
N TRP A 15 9.04 10.72 10.31
CA TRP A 15 10.15 9.83 10.00
C TRP A 15 11.48 10.55 9.83
N ILE A 16 11.47 11.66 9.08
CA ILE A 16 12.65 12.50 8.85
C ILE A 16 13.15 13.10 10.17
N VAL A 17 12.24 13.60 11.02
CA VAL A 17 12.58 14.14 12.34
C VAL A 17 13.18 13.05 13.23
N LEU A 18 12.59 11.85 13.28
CA LEU A 18 13.15 10.71 14.02
C LEU A 18 14.55 10.31 13.54
N SER A 19 14.76 10.29 12.22
CA SER A 19 16.07 9.96 11.63
C SER A 19 17.11 11.04 11.92
N LEU A 20 16.72 12.32 11.92
CA LEU A 20 17.60 13.43 12.30
C LEU A 20 17.94 13.39 13.79
N VAL A 21 16.98 13.08 14.67
CA VAL A 21 17.22 12.94 16.11
C VAL A 21 18.20 11.80 16.40
N GLN A 22 18.14 10.69 15.66
CA GLN A 22 19.12 9.62 15.80
C GLN A 22 20.51 10.01 15.28
N LEU A 23 20.59 10.80 14.19
CA LEU A 23 21.86 11.27 13.64
C LEU A 23 22.61 12.20 14.60
N TRP A 24 21.89 12.94 15.46
CA TRP A 24 22.43 13.99 16.33
C TRP A 24 22.27 13.73 17.84
N GLY A 25 21.67 12.60 18.24
CA GLY A 25 21.27 12.31 19.62
C GLY A 25 21.64 10.89 20.10
N GLU A 26 20.66 10.13 20.61
CA GLU A 26 20.87 8.80 21.18
C GLU A 26 21.04 7.69 20.14
N SER A 27 22.02 6.81 20.35
CA SER A 27 22.25 5.63 19.52
C SER A 27 21.17 4.58 19.77
N LEU A 28 20.06 4.66 19.04
CA LEU A 28 19.19 3.50 18.85
C LEU A 28 20.03 2.33 18.31
N SER A 29 19.79 1.12 18.82
CA SER A 29 20.43 -0.06 18.24
C SER A 29 20.03 -0.17 16.76
N ALA A 30 20.99 -0.56 15.90
CA ALA A 30 20.76 -0.66 14.46
C ALA A 30 19.54 -1.53 14.13
N GLU A 31 19.27 -2.57 14.93
CA GLU A 31 18.11 -3.43 14.82
C GLU A 31 16.79 -2.67 15.04
N ILE A 32 16.68 -1.90 16.13
CA ILE A 32 15.46 -1.16 16.46
C ILE A 32 15.22 -0.06 15.43
N TYR A 33 16.27 0.66 15.02
CA TYR A 33 16.14 1.68 13.97
C TYR A 33 15.58 1.08 12.69
N THR A 34 16.16 -0.04 12.23
CA THR A 34 15.74 -0.72 11.00
C THR A 34 14.28 -1.16 11.06
N LYS A 35 13.82 -1.71 12.20
CA LYS A 35 12.41 -2.08 12.39
C LYS A 35 11.46 -0.88 12.33
N ILE A 36 11.85 0.23 12.94
CA ILE A 36 11.06 1.47 12.89
C ILE A 36 11.02 1.99 11.45
N SER A 37 12.16 2.05 10.73
CA SER A 37 12.23 2.46 9.32
C SER A 37 11.29 1.66 8.43
N PHE A 38 11.34 0.33 8.52
CA PHE A 38 10.46 -0.53 7.75
C PHE A 38 9.00 -0.37 8.14
N SER A 39 8.69 -0.11 9.41
CA SER A 39 7.32 0.15 9.86
C SER A 39 6.76 1.43 9.22
N PHE A 40 7.55 2.52 9.19
CA PHE A 40 7.16 3.77 8.53
C PHE A 40 6.99 3.58 7.01
N LEU A 41 7.88 2.82 6.37
CA LEU A 41 7.78 2.52 4.94
C LEU A 41 6.52 1.71 4.61
N LEU A 42 6.20 0.69 5.41
CA LEU A 42 5.00 -0.13 5.23
C LEU A 42 3.71 0.67 5.42
N ILE A 43 3.63 1.46 6.49
CA ILE A 43 2.44 2.28 6.80
C ILE A 43 2.29 3.39 5.76
N GLY A 44 3.38 4.11 5.46
CA GLY A 44 3.39 5.17 4.46
C GLY A 44 3.03 4.66 3.07
N GLY A 45 3.66 3.56 2.64
CA GLY A 45 3.36 2.90 1.37
C GLY A 45 1.89 2.48 1.28
N THR A 46 1.33 1.91 2.36
CA THR A 46 -0.10 1.55 2.42
C THR A 46 -1.00 2.76 2.21
N ILE A 47 -0.75 3.86 2.91
CA ILE A 47 -1.56 5.08 2.77
C ILE A 47 -1.48 5.61 1.35
N PHE A 48 -0.28 5.58 0.74
CA PHE A 48 -0.09 6.00 -0.65
C PHE A 48 -0.89 5.11 -1.62
N PHE A 49 -0.77 3.78 -1.54
CA PHE A 49 -1.50 2.86 -2.41
C PHE A 49 -3.01 2.92 -2.19
N CYS A 50 -3.48 2.98 -0.95
CA CYS A 50 -4.89 3.17 -0.63
C CYS A 50 -5.43 4.50 -1.20
N SER A 51 -4.63 5.57 -1.14
CA SER A 51 -5.00 6.84 -1.76
C SER A 51 -5.03 6.74 -3.28
N LEU A 52 -4.11 6.01 -3.90
CA LEU A 52 -4.07 5.82 -5.35
C LEU A 52 -5.33 5.10 -5.82
N ILE A 53 -5.67 3.98 -5.17
CA ILE A 53 -6.86 3.18 -5.46
C ILE A 53 -8.15 4.00 -5.20
N SER A 54 -8.22 4.71 -4.08
CA SER A 54 -9.42 5.49 -3.71
C SER A 54 -9.66 6.71 -4.60
N ASN A 55 -8.65 7.20 -5.31
CA ASN A 55 -8.76 8.40 -6.13
C ASN A 55 -9.18 8.08 -7.57
N GLU A 56 -9.17 6.82 -7.96
CA GLU A 56 -9.81 6.38 -9.20
C GLU A 56 -11.33 6.53 -9.04
N HIS A 57 -12.00 7.20 -9.98
CA HIS A 57 -13.45 7.35 -10.01
C HIS A 57 -14.09 6.00 -10.41
N LEU A 58 -14.13 5.08 -9.45
CA LEU A 58 -14.60 3.72 -9.65
C LEU A 58 -16.14 3.72 -9.67
N THR A 59 -16.73 3.42 -10.83
CA THR A 59 -18.19 3.23 -10.95
C THR A 59 -18.61 1.92 -10.29
N GLY A 60 -19.62 1.99 -9.40
CA GLY A 60 -20.41 0.87 -8.86
C GLY A 60 -19.59 -0.36 -8.45
N ASP A 61 -19.49 -1.32 -9.35
CA ASP A 61 -18.80 -2.61 -9.14
C ASP A 61 -17.31 -2.47 -8.83
N LEU A 62 -16.64 -1.45 -9.37
CA LEU A 62 -15.22 -1.22 -9.08
C LEU A 62 -14.98 -0.70 -7.66
N ARG A 63 -15.99 -0.07 -6.99
CA ARG A 63 -15.84 0.33 -5.58
C ARG A 63 -15.67 -0.87 -4.66
N LEU A 64 -16.42 -1.94 -4.92
CA LEU A 64 -16.29 -3.19 -4.14
C LEU A 64 -14.89 -3.81 -4.37
N ALA A 65 -14.44 -3.89 -5.62
CA ALA A 65 -13.10 -4.38 -5.94
C ALA A 65 -11.99 -3.56 -5.26
N SER A 66 -12.10 -2.22 -5.25
CA SER A 66 -11.15 -1.37 -4.53
C SER A 66 -11.19 -1.56 -3.02
N GLY A 67 -12.38 -1.75 -2.44
CA GLY A 67 -12.52 -1.99 -1.01
C GLY A 67 -11.81 -3.28 -0.59
N VAL A 68 -11.96 -4.34 -1.40
CA VAL A 68 -11.25 -5.61 -1.20
C VAL A 68 -9.74 -5.41 -1.32
N ALA A 69 -9.25 -4.73 -2.37
CA ALA A 69 -7.82 -4.47 -2.55
C ALA A 69 -7.22 -3.68 -1.37
N ILE A 70 -7.91 -2.64 -0.90
CA ILE A 70 -7.49 -1.84 0.27
C ILE A 70 -7.45 -2.73 1.51
N GLY A 71 -8.49 -3.54 1.75
CA GLY A 71 -8.53 -4.46 2.88
C GLY A 71 -7.37 -5.46 2.85
N THR A 72 -7.09 -6.05 1.69
CA THR A 72 -5.97 -6.98 1.47
C THR A 72 -4.62 -6.34 1.82
N ILE A 73 -4.37 -5.11 1.36
CA ILE A 73 -3.12 -4.39 1.65
C ILE A 73 -2.99 -4.12 3.16
N ILE A 74 -4.06 -3.64 3.81
CA ILE A 74 -4.04 -3.34 5.25
C ILE A 74 -3.75 -4.61 6.07
N ILE A 75 -4.41 -5.72 5.75
CA ILE A 75 -4.20 -7.01 6.43
C ILE A 75 -2.75 -7.47 6.24
N TRP A 76 -2.22 -7.38 5.02
CA TRP A 76 -0.85 -7.78 4.73
C TRP A 76 0.19 -6.91 5.48
N VAL A 77 -0.06 -5.62 5.64
CA VAL A 77 0.81 -4.73 6.41
C VAL A 77 0.78 -5.03 7.90
N ILE A 78 -0.39 -5.30 8.48
CA ILE A 78 -0.49 -5.72 9.88
C ILE A 78 0.30 -7.01 10.12
N LEU A 79 0.15 -8.01 9.24
CA LEU A 79 0.90 -9.26 9.31
C LEU A 79 2.41 -9.03 9.18
N SER A 80 2.83 -8.16 8.28
CA SER A 80 4.25 -7.85 8.06
C SER A 80 4.86 -7.10 9.24
N LEU A 81 4.11 -6.20 9.88
CA LEU A 81 4.53 -5.55 11.12
C LEU A 81 4.66 -6.58 12.25
N ALA A 82 3.68 -7.48 12.41
CA ALA A 82 3.75 -8.54 13.42
C ALA A 82 4.98 -9.46 13.20
N GLN A 83 5.28 -9.82 11.95
CA GLN A 83 6.45 -10.62 11.60
C GLN A 83 7.76 -9.87 11.89
N LEU A 84 7.82 -8.57 11.58
CA LEU A 84 8.99 -7.73 11.81
C LEU A 84 9.29 -7.54 13.30
N TRP A 85 8.25 -7.30 14.11
CA TRP A 85 8.39 -7.06 15.55
C TRP A 85 8.58 -8.34 16.36
N SER A 86 8.17 -9.49 15.84
CA SER A 86 8.41 -10.81 16.45
C SER A 86 9.78 -11.42 16.10
N ASN A 87 10.67 -10.69 15.43
CA ASN A 87 11.95 -11.21 14.93
C ASN A 87 11.79 -12.42 14.00
N GLY A 88 10.67 -12.48 13.27
CA GLY A 88 10.36 -13.61 12.39
C GLY A 88 9.83 -14.85 13.12
N ASN A 89 9.58 -14.80 14.43
CA ASN A 89 9.05 -15.94 15.18
C ASN A 89 7.52 -16.03 15.17
N ALA A 90 6.78 -15.01 14.72
CA ALA A 90 5.32 -15.07 14.69
C ALA A 90 4.82 -16.12 13.69
N ILE A 91 5.44 -16.19 12.51
CA ILE A 91 5.03 -17.07 11.42
C ILE A 91 6.29 -17.70 10.81
N ASP A 92 6.22 -19.01 10.51
CA ASP A 92 7.26 -19.70 9.76
C ASP A 92 7.58 -18.95 8.45
N ALA A 93 8.87 -18.81 8.13
CA ALA A 93 9.32 -18.03 6.97
C ALA A 93 8.74 -18.55 5.65
N GLY A 94 8.61 -19.87 5.51
CA GLY A 94 8.00 -20.49 4.33
C GLY A 94 6.51 -20.19 4.23
N LEU A 95 5.80 -20.19 5.35
CA LEU A 95 4.38 -19.84 5.40
C LEU A 95 4.14 -18.34 5.16
N TYR A 96 4.96 -17.47 5.73
CA TYR A 96 4.89 -16.02 5.51
C TYR A 96 5.13 -15.65 4.04
N LEU A 97 6.11 -16.30 3.39
CA LEU A 97 6.39 -16.08 1.97
C LEU A 97 5.20 -16.52 1.10
N LYS A 98 4.61 -17.68 1.38
CA LYS A 98 3.39 -18.14 0.68
C LYS A 98 2.22 -17.17 0.85
N LEU A 99 1.99 -16.68 2.08
CA LEU A 99 0.96 -15.68 2.35
C LEU A 99 1.23 -14.38 1.61
N THR A 100 2.48 -13.92 1.58
CA THR A 100 2.89 -12.70 0.88
C THR A 100 2.66 -12.81 -0.62
N ILE A 101 3.08 -13.91 -1.25
CA ILE A 101 2.81 -14.15 -2.67
C ILE A 101 1.31 -14.20 -2.94
N THR A 102 0.54 -14.87 -2.09
CA THR A 102 -0.93 -14.97 -2.24
C THR A 102 -1.59 -13.59 -2.18
N MET A 103 -1.21 -12.76 -1.20
CA MET A 103 -1.72 -11.39 -1.07
C MET A 103 -1.31 -10.51 -2.26
N LEU A 104 -0.10 -10.70 -2.77
CA LEU A 104 0.40 -9.98 -3.94
C LEU A 104 -0.35 -10.38 -5.23
N LEU A 105 -0.66 -11.67 -5.41
CA LEU A 105 -1.47 -12.14 -6.54
C LEU A 105 -2.90 -11.63 -6.47
N ILE A 106 -3.52 -11.65 -5.29
CA ILE A 106 -4.89 -11.13 -5.10
C ILE A 106 -4.91 -9.61 -5.33
N GLY A 107 -4.07 -8.86 -4.63
CA GLY A 107 -4.01 -7.41 -4.74
C GLY A 107 -3.59 -6.95 -6.14
N GLY A 108 -2.53 -7.52 -6.69
CA GLY A 108 -2.03 -7.23 -8.03
C GLY A 108 -3.02 -7.61 -9.13
N GLY A 109 -3.67 -8.76 -9.02
CA GLY A 109 -4.70 -9.19 -9.96
C GLY A 109 -5.89 -8.25 -10.00
N ILE A 110 -6.34 -7.76 -8.84
CA ILE A 110 -7.42 -6.76 -8.76
C ILE A 110 -7.00 -5.44 -9.42
N LEU A 111 -5.76 -4.98 -9.19
CA LEU A 111 -5.26 -3.76 -9.83
C LEU A 111 -5.19 -3.89 -11.37
N ILE A 112 -4.60 -4.98 -11.87
CA ILE A 112 -4.46 -5.21 -13.32
C ILE A 112 -5.83 -5.28 -13.99
N THR A 113 -6.76 -6.06 -13.44
CA THR A 113 -8.12 -6.17 -13.99
C THR A 113 -8.88 -4.84 -13.96
N SER A 114 -8.65 -4.01 -12.94
CA SER A 114 -9.23 -2.67 -12.84
C SER A 114 -8.66 -1.73 -13.91
N ILE A 115 -7.34 -1.74 -14.13
CA ILE A 115 -6.69 -0.96 -15.19
C ILE A 115 -7.21 -1.38 -16.57
N ILE A 116 -7.27 -2.67 -16.86
CA ILE A 116 -7.78 -3.19 -18.15
C ILE A 116 -9.21 -2.72 -18.38
N LYS A 117 -10.12 -2.91 -17.41
CA LYS A 117 -11.51 -2.44 -17.53
C LYS A 117 -11.61 -0.93 -17.76
N ARG A 118 -10.71 -0.15 -17.16
CA ARG A 118 -10.66 1.31 -17.33
C ARG A 118 -10.31 1.70 -18.76
N GLU A 119 -9.25 1.11 -19.32
CA GLU A 119 -8.84 1.37 -20.70
C GLU A 119 -9.96 0.98 -21.67
N TYR A 120 -10.54 -0.21 -21.52
CA TYR A 120 -11.69 -0.65 -22.33
C TYR A 120 -12.90 0.29 -22.26
N LYS A 121 -13.25 0.79 -21.07
CA LYS A 121 -14.40 1.69 -20.90
C LYS A 121 -14.14 3.07 -21.48
N THR A 122 -12.90 3.55 -21.38
CA THR A 122 -12.46 4.82 -21.95
C THR A 122 -12.48 4.75 -23.47
N GLU A 123 -11.91 3.69 -24.03
CA GLU A 123 -11.90 3.43 -25.47
C GLU A 123 -13.32 3.29 -26.03
N LYS A 124 -14.19 2.54 -25.35
CA LYS A 124 -15.61 2.42 -25.73
C LYS A 124 -16.32 3.78 -25.72
N LYS A 125 -16.10 4.62 -24.70
CA LYS A 125 -16.67 5.98 -24.63
C LYS A 125 -16.16 6.87 -25.76
N LEU A 126 -14.91 6.73 -26.17
CA LEU A 126 -14.34 7.54 -27.25
C LEU A 126 -14.89 7.12 -28.62
N LYS A 127 -15.11 5.81 -28.85
CA LYS A 127 -15.83 5.29 -30.02
C LYS A 127 -17.30 5.73 -30.05
N GLU A 128 -18.01 5.63 -28.92
CA GLU A 128 -19.42 6.07 -28.82
C GLU A 128 -19.60 7.58 -29.09
N ASN A 129 -18.57 8.39 -28.79
CA ASN A 129 -18.59 9.84 -29.04
C ASN A 129 -17.96 10.23 -30.39
N ASN A 130 -17.68 9.28 -31.30
CA ASN A 130 -17.05 9.51 -32.61
C ASN A 130 -15.71 10.26 -32.55
N PHE A 131 -14.96 10.17 -31.45
CA PHE A 131 -13.62 10.77 -31.36
C PHE A 131 -12.55 9.88 -32.03
N ILE A 132 -12.83 8.59 -32.18
CA ILE A 132 -11.97 7.59 -32.83
C ILE A 132 -12.87 6.52 -33.45
N ASP A 133 -12.48 6.04 -34.63
CA ASP A 133 -13.19 5.02 -35.44
C ASP A 133 -13.04 3.60 -34.85
#